data_AF-A0A259M9V2-F1
#
_entry.id   AF-A0A259M9V2-F1
#
_cell.length_a   1.000
_cell.length_b   1.000
_cell.length_c   1.000
_cell.angle_alpha   90.00
_cell.angle_beta   90.00
_cell.angle_gamma   90.00
#
_symmetry.space_group_name_H-M   'P 1'
#
loop_
_entity.id
_entity.type
_entity.pdbx_description
1 polymer ?
#
loop_
_entity_poly.entity_id
_entity_poly.type
_entity_poly.pdbx_seq_one_letter_code
_entity_poly.pdbx_strand_id
1 'polypeptide(L)'
;NEEEMVELVGDLQARIKQLQATDGMLGLEDAAMRAADEMGNQVKLAAAIEKRNALLNARRRAELVGYIRSTWSDRPDLGLESFLVGTNVARPGARRSVAAEQKQLSQAYIAGFLNDMEQADLLPFLTRGDNDADIADALWRLGTGRSVDGLSKPAVDIATIMQKYQTATRTDANRAGAFIRDLPGYIVRQSHDPYKLERAGFAQWRDEISGLLDERTFESVTDRSEFLLVAYNGLVSGVHLKASTPEASGFKGPRNLAKKVSAERVLHFKDGLSWHQYNKAYGTGSLREAFLGGLDQAGQNTGLMRRLGTNPESNWEAILDELQRDLMDKPVEMRRFQTDRRGWLKTRFAEVDGTARLAVNQQAARVASNIRAVQSMAKLGGAVISAVTDLPV
;
A
#
# COMPACT_ATOMS: atom_id res chain seq x y z
N ASN A 1 18.32 -14.46 21.88
CA ASN A 1 18.08 -15.69 22.66
C ASN A 1 17.55 -15.46 24.07
N GLU A 2 18.12 -14.58 24.91
CA GLU A 2 17.50 -14.26 26.22
C GLU A 2 16.55 -13.06 26.14
N GLU A 3 16.94 -11.99 25.43
CA GLU A 3 16.08 -10.83 25.15
C GLU A 3 14.81 -11.19 24.35
N GLU A 4 14.93 -12.04 23.33
CA GLU A 4 13.78 -12.53 22.55
C GLU A 4 12.81 -13.36 23.40
N MET A 5 13.29 -14.08 24.40
CA MET A 5 12.44 -14.85 25.32
C MET A 5 11.72 -13.92 26.30
N VAL A 6 12.37 -12.86 26.76
CA VAL A 6 11.75 -11.83 27.62
C VAL A 6 10.68 -11.07 26.85
N GLU A 7 10.94 -10.69 25.60
CA GLU A 7 9.97 -10.03 24.72
C GLU A 7 8.76 -10.94 24.43
N LEU A 8 9.00 -12.20 24.09
CA LEU A 8 7.95 -13.19 23.83
C LEU A 8 7.05 -13.42 25.05
N VAL A 9 7.64 -13.49 26.26
CA VAL A 9 6.88 -13.62 27.51
C VAL A 9 6.05 -12.36 27.78
N GLY A 10 6.61 -11.17 27.50
CA GLY A 10 5.89 -9.91 27.60
C GLY A 10 4.69 -9.83 26.66
N ASP A 11 4.88 -10.22 25.39
CA ASP A 11 3.82 -10.25 24.37
C ASP A 11 2.72 -11.26 24.72
N LEU A 12 3.10 -12.44 25.21
CA LEU A 12 2.15 -13.45 25.66
C LEU A 12 1.31 -12.94 26.83
N GLN A 13 1.93 -12.32 27.83
CA GLN A 13 1.21 -11.74 28.96
C GLN A 13 0.27 -10.60 28.55
N ALA A 14 0.69 -9.75 27.61
CA ALA A 14 -0.16 -8.69 27.06
C ALA A 14 -1.37 -9.28 26.33
N ARG A 15 -1.18 -10.32 25.51
CA ARG A 15 -2.25 -10.99 24.77
C ARG A 15 -3.24 -11.71 25.68
N ILE A 16 -2.76 -12.37 26.74
CA ILE A 16 -3.62 -13.00 27.76
C ILE A 16 -4.51 -11.95 28.42
N LYS A 17 -3.93 -10.84 28.88
CA LYS A 17 -4.68 -9.74 29.49
C LYS A 17 -5.74 -9.17 28.54
N GLN A 18 -5.39 -9.04 27.26
CA GLN A 18 -6.33 -8.59 26.24
C GLN A 18 -7.51 -9.57 26.09
N LEU A 19 -7.25 -10.86 25.94
CA LEU A 19 -8.30 -11.87 25.78
C LEU A 19 -9.25 -11.91 26.99
N GLN A 20 -8.73 -11.76 28.20
CA GLN A 20 -9.55 -11.68 29.42
C GLN A 20 -10.35 -10.37 29.53
N ALA A 21 -9.83 -9.26 29.01
CA ALA A 21 -10.53 -7.99 28.98
C ALA A 21 -11.66 -7.98 27.93
N THR A 22 -11.47 -8.67 26.81
CA THR A 22 -12.48 -8.80 25.74
C THR A 22 -13.56 -9.82 26.08
N ASP A 23 -13.19 -10.91 26.76
CA ASP A 23 -14.10 -11.96 27.20
C ASP A 23 -13.93 -12.21 28.70
N GLY A 24 -14.73 -11.49 29.50
CA GLY A 24 -14.66 -11.54 30.97
C GLY A 24 -15.03 -12.90 31.58
N MET A 25 -15.52 -13.87 30.79
CA MET A 25 -15.77 -15.23 31.24
C MET A 25 -14.61 -16.20 30.92
N LEU A 26 -13.59 -15.75 30.19
CA LEU A 26 -12.46 -16.58 29.79
C LEU A 26 -11.50 -16.80 30.98
N GLY A 27 -11.38 -18.05 31.42
CA GLY A 27 -10.43 -18.45 32.45
C GLY A 27 -8.98 -18.16 32.05
N LEU A 28 -8.09 -17.92 33.01
CA LEU A 28 -6.68 -17.60 32.74
C LEU A 28 -5.99 -18.68 31.90
N GLU A 29 -6.29 -19.95 32.16
CA GLU A 29 -5.72 -21.10 31.44
C GLU A 29 -6.17 -21.13 29.98
N ASP A 30 -7.48 -20.97 29.72
CA ASP A 30 -8.03 -20.90 28.37
C ASP A 30 -7.52 -19.67 27.60
N ALA A 31 -7.40 -18.52 28.28
CA ALA A 31 -6.81 -17.31 27.72
C ALA A 31 -5.33 -17.50 27.37
N ALA A 32 -4.56 -18.19 28.22
CA ALA A 32 -3.16 -18.52 27.98
C ALA A 32 -2.98 -19.48 26.81
N MET A 33 -3.79 -20.55 26.74
CA MET A 33 -3.75 -21.51 25.64
C MET A 33 -4.13 -20.86 24.32
N ARG A 34 -5.20 -20.07 24.30
CA ARG A 34 -5.61 -19.34 23.10
C ARG A 34 -4.57 -18.31 22.65
N ALA A 35 -4.00 -17.54 23.58
CA ALA A 35 -2.92 -16.61 23.26
C ALA A 35 -1.69 -17.35 22.69
N ALA A 36 -1.31 -18.48 23.28
CA ALA A 36 -0.19 -19.28 22.80
C ALA A 36 -0.44 -19.85 21.40
N ASP A 37 -1.64 -20.35 21.12
CA ASP A 37 -2.02 -20.85 19.79
C ASP A 37 -2.05 -19.73 18.74
N GLU A 38 -2.64 -18.58 19.06
CA GLU A 38 -2.68 -17.41 18.19
C GLU A 38 -1.26 -16.92 17.86
N MET A 39 -0.41 -16.76 18.88
CA MET A 39 0.99 -16.37 18.70
C MET A 39 1.80 -17.41 17.93
N GLY A 40 1.64 -18.71 18.25
CA GLY A 40 2.32 -19.80 17.55
C GLY A 40 1.96 -19.85 16.06
N ASN A 41 0.69 -19.61 15.72
CA ASN A 41 0.23 -19.52 14.33
C ASN A 41 0.78 -18.26 13.63
N GLN A 42 0.83 -17.12 14.31
CA GLN A 42 1.45 -15.90 13.79
C GLN A 42 2.94 -16.09 13.49
N VAL A 43 3.70 -16.74 14.37
CA VAL A 43 5.13 -17.04 14.15
C VAL A 43 5.33 -17.95 12.93
N LYS A 44 4.55 -19.03 12.82
CA LYS A 44 4.60 -19.93 11.64
C LYS A 44 4.28 -19.18 10.35
N LEU A 45 3.24 -18.34 10.36
CA LEU A 45 2.85 -17.52 9.22
C LEU A 45 3.95 -16.52 8.85
N ALA A 46 4.52 -15.83 9.84
CA ALA A 46 5.62 -14.88 9.64
C ALA A 46 6.84 -15.56 9.00
N ALA A 47 7.24 -16.73 9.49
CA ALA A 47 8.33 -17.52 8.91
C ALA A 47 8.03 -17.96 7.47
N ALA A 48 6.79 -18.36 7.17
CA ALA A 48 6.37 -18.71 5.82
C ALA A 48 6.42 -17.52 4.86
N ILE A 49 5.93 -16.35 5.30
CA ILE A 49 6.01 -15.08 4.55
C ILE A 49 7.47 -14.72 4.30
N GLU A 50 8.33 -14.81 5.32
CA GLU A 50 9.75 -14.49 5.20
C GLU A 50 10.43 -15.37 4.15
N LYS A 51 10.24 -16.69 4.24
CA LYS A 51 10.84 -17.65 3.30
C LYS A 51 10.34 -17.42 1.88
N ARG A 52 9.04 -17.20 1.68
CA ARG A 52 8.45 -16.87 0.38
C ARG A 52 9.08 -15.60 -0.19
N ASN A 53 9.20 -14.55 0.62
CA ASN A 53 9.72 -13.26 0.19
C ASN A 53 11.21 -13.33 -0.15
N ALA A 54 12.00 -14.08 0.62
CA ALA A 54 13.40 -14.34 0.30
C ALA A 54 13.56 -15.02 -1.07
N LEU A 55 12.72 -16.02 -1.37
CA LEU A 55 12.72 -16.70 -2.67
C LEU A 55 12.30 -15.77 -3.81
N LEU A 56 11.25 -14.95 -3.61
CA LEU A 56 10.83 -13.96 -4.61
C LEU A 56 11.96 -12.96 -4.91
N ASN A 57 12.63 -12.44 -3.88
CA ASN A 57 13.75 -11.51 -4.04
C ASN A 57 14.93 -12.16 -4.78
N ALA A 58 15.32 -13.38 -4.37
CA ALA A 58 16.39 -14.13 -5.01
C ALA A 58 16.08 -14.42 -6.49
N ARG A 59 14.85 -14.82 -6.80
CA ARG A 59 14.38 -15.03 -8.18
C ARG A 59 14.50 -13.74 -9.01
N ARG A 60 13.96 -12.62 -8.52
CA ARG A 60 14.01 -11.34 -9.27
C ARG A 60 15.43 -10.83 -9.48
N ARG A 61 16.32 -11.04 -8.49
CA ARG A 61 17.75 -10.74 -8.62
C ARG A 61 18.38 -11.57 -9.73
N ALA A 62 18.20 -12.89 -9.69
CA ALA A 62 18.76 -13.79 -10.69
C ALA A 62 18.24 -13.48 -12.10
N GLU A 63 16.94 -13.18 -12.24
CA GLU A 63 16.33 -12.78 -13.52
C GLU A 63 16.97 -11.50 -14.08
N LEU A 64 17.12 -10.44 -13.26
CA LEU A 64 17.71 -9.18 -13.72
C LEU A 64 19.21 -9.32 -14.01
N VAL A 65 19.97 -9.92 -13.10
CA VAL A 65 21.42 -10.12 -13.32
C VAL A 65 21.65 -10.96 -14.57
N GLY A 66 20.88 -12.04 -14.77
CA GLY A 66 20.91 -12.85 -15.98
C GLY A 66 20.61 -12.03 -17.24
N TYR A 67 19.57 -11.21 -17.21
CA TYR A 67 19.21 -10.31 -18.32
C TYR A 67 20.34 -9.33 -18.67
N ILE A 68 20.99 -8.73 -17.66
CA ILE A 68 22.12 -7.82 -17.87
C ILE A 68 23.31 -8.59 -18.46
N ARG A 69 23.68 -9.73 -17.88
CA ARG A 69 24.81 -10.55 -18.36
C ARG A 69 24.59 -11.08 -19.79
N SER A 70 23.36 -11.42 -20.17
CA SER A 70 23.08 -12.01 -21.49
C SER A 70 22.85 -10.98 -22.59
N THR A 71 22.29 -9.81 -22.25
CA THR A 71 21.77 -8.84 -23.24
C THR A 71 22.53 -7.51 -23.20
N TRP A 72 23.18 -7.21 -22.07
CA TRP A 72 23.81 -5.93 -21.77
C TRP A 72 25.22 -6.09 -21.22
N SER A 73 25.92 -7.18 -21.54
CA SER A 73 27.28 -7.46 -21.05
C SER A 73 28.28 -6.36 -21.36
N ASP A 74 28.10 -5.66 -22.49
CA ASP A 74 28.93 -4.54 -22.94
C ASP A 74 28.51 -3.19 -22.34
N ARG A 75 27.26 -3.06 -21.91
CA ARG A 75 26.65 -1.82 -21.39
C ARG A 75 25.68 -2.12 -20.23
N PRO A 76 26.17 -2.66 -19.11
CA PRO A 76 25.32 -3.01 -17.97
C PRO A 76 24.61 -1.79 -17.40
N ASP A 77 25.26 -0.61 -17.50
CA ASP A 77 24.70 0.70 -17.19
C ASP A 77 23.38 0.94 -17.95
N LEU A 78 23.40 0.88 -19.28
CA LEU A 78 22.18 1.08 -20.10
C LEU A 78 21.14 -0.02 -19.91
N GLY A 79 21.57 -1.25 -19.64
CA GLY A 79 20.65 -2.34 -19.33
C GLY A 79 19.87 -2.10 -18.03
N LEU A 80 20.54 -1.56 -17.01
CA LEU A 80 19.94 -1.17 -15.76
C LEU A 80 19.00 0.04 -15.93
N GLU A 81 19.35 1.03 -16.76
CA GLU A 81 18.42 2.12 -17.14
C GLU A 81 17.17 1.57 -17.80
N SER A 82 17.39 0.74 -18.82
CA SER A 82 16.35 0.10 -19.62
C SER A 82 15.42 -0.73 -18.75
N PHE A 83 15.95 -1.41 -17.75
CA PHE A 83 15.15 -2.13 -16.78
C PHE A 83 14.29 -1.20 -15.90
N LEU A 84 14.81 -0.06 -15.45
CA LEU A 84 14.06 0.86 -14.58
C LEU A 84 13.02 1.66 -15.36
N VAL A 85 13.42 2.36 -16.41
CA VAL A 85 12.57 3.33 -17.12
C VAL A 85 12.22 2.93 -18.54
N GLY A 86 12.97 2.01 -19.14
CA GLY A 86 12.77 1.59 -20.53
C GLY A 86 13.49 2.51 -21.50
N THR A 87 14.09 1.93 -22.54
CA THR A 87 14.81 2.68 -23.57
C THR A 87 14.39 2.19 -24.97
N ASN A 88 14.68 3.01 -25.98
CA ASN A 88 14.41 2.68 -27.39
C ASN A 88 15.57 1.95 -28.07
N VAL A 89 16.55 1.46 -27.30
CA VAL A 89 17.65 0.67 -27.83
C VAL A 89 17.09 -0.63 -28.41
N ALA A 90 17.56 -1.03 -29.59
CA ALA A 90 17.13 -2.24 -30.28
C ALA A 90 17.74 -3.51 -29.65
N ARG A 91 17.41 -3.76 -28.39
CA ARG A 91 17.78 -4.98 -27.66
C ARG A 91 16.53 -5.69 -27.13
N PRO A 92 16.53 -7.04 -27.08
CA PRO A 92 15.43 -7.79 -26.48
C PRO A 92 15.11 -7.27 -25.08
N GLY A 93 13.84 -7.03 -24.79
CA GLY A 93 13.40 -6.58 -23.46
C GLY A 93 13.67 -5.10 -23.13
N ALA A 94 14.28 -4.31 -24.02
CA ALA A 94 14.72 -2.95 -23.69
C ALA A 94 13.61 -1.97 -23.25
N ARG A 95 12.36 -2.24 -23.67
CA ARG A 95 11.16 -1.47 -23.30
C ARG A 95 10.39 -2.06 -22.12
N ARG A 96 10.74 -3.27 -21.66
CA ARG A 96 10.06 -3.95 -20.54
C ARG A 96 10.66 -3.46 -19.23
N SER A 97 10.12 -2.35 -18.72
CA SER A 97 10.68 -1.65 -17.57
C SER A 97 9.78 -1.68 -16.33
N VAL A 98 10.35 -1.31 -15.18
CA VAL A 98 9.59 -1.07 -13.94
C VAL A 98 8.54 0.01 -14.18
N ALA A 99 8.93 1.14 -14.76
CA ALA A 99 8.01 2.24 -15.05
C ALA A 99 6.85 1.81 -15.97
N ALA A 100 7.12 0.96 -16.97
CA ALA A 100 6.09 0.42 -17.87
C ALA A 100 5.11 -0.49 -17.12
N GLU A 101 5.60 -1.40 -16.28
CA GLU A 101 4.76 -2.29 -15.46
C GLU A 101 3.87 -1.49 -14.49
N GLN A 102 4.45 -0.50 -13.80
CA GLN A 102 3.70 0.38 -12.90
C GLN A 102 2.59 1.12 -13.65
N LYS A 103 2.90 1.71 -14.80
CA LYS A 103 1.94 2.44 -15.62
C LYS A 103 0.83 1.51 -16.13
N GLN A 104 1.18 0.33 -16.62
CA GLN A 104 0.22 -0.64 -17.13
C GLN A 104 -0.76 -1.07 -16.04
N LEU A 105 -0.28 -1.36 -14.82
CA LEU A 105 -1.15 -1.74 -13.70
C LEU A 105 -2.05 -0.59 -13.25
N SER A 106 -1.48 0.60 -13.02
CA SER A 106 -2.28 1.78 -12.66
C SER A 106 -3.36 2.06 -13.70
N GLN A 107 -3.02 1.99 -14.99
CA GLN A 107 -3.98 2.21 -16.07
C GLN A 107 -5.04 1.11 -16.15
N ALA A 108 -4.66 -0.16 -16.01
CA ALA A 108 -5.62 -1.26 -16.04
C ALA A 108 -6.67 -1.15 -14.92
N TYR A 109 -6.23 -0.81 -13.69
CA TYR A 109 -7.15 -0.63 -12.56
C TYR A 109 -8.08 0.57 -12.75
N ILE A 110 -7.51 1.73 -13.14
CA ILE A 110 -8.29 2.97 -13.28
C ILE A 110 -9.22 2.89 -14.49
N ALA A 111 -8.72 2.46 -15.66
CA ALA A 111 -9.53 2.35 -16.87
C ALA A 111 -10.61 1.28 -16.72
N GLY A 112 -10.28 0.12 -16.11
CA GLY A 112 -11.28 -0.90 -15.79
C GLY A 112 -12.38 -0.36 -14.88
N PHE A 113 -12.00 0.31 -13.79
CA PHE A 113 -12.97 0.90 -12.87
C PHE A 113 -13.90 1.89 -13.57
N LEU A 114 -13.34 2.77 -14.40
CA LEU A 114 -14.12 3.78 -15.12
C LEU A 114 -15.01 3.17 -16.20
N ASN A 115 -14.55 2.12 -16.87
CA ASN A 115 -15.37 1.35 -17.80
C ASN A 115 -16.57 0.71 -17.09
N ASP A 116 -16.37 0.08 -15.93
CA ASP A 116 -17.47 -0.53 -15.17
C ASP A 116 -18.45 0.53 -14.65
N MET A 117 -17.96 1.71 -14.24
CA MET A 117 -18.81 2.86 -13.91
C MET A 117 -19.65 3.33 -15.09
N GLU A 118 -19.06 3.35 -16.30
CA GLU A 118 -19.73 3.80 -17.51
C GLU A 118 -20.81 2.82 -17.98
N GLN A 119 -20.49 1.52 -18.00
CA GLN A 119 -21.45 0.47 -18.35
C GLN A 119 -22.66 0.41 -17.40
N ALA A 120 -22.51 0.91 -16.18
CA ALA A 120 -23.58 0.99 -15.18
C ALA A 120 -24.26 2.37 -15.11
N ASP A 121 -23.92 3.32 -15.99
CA ASP A 121 -24.41 4.71 -15.98
C ASP A 121 -24.15 5.47 -14.66
N LEU A 122 -23.06 5.13 -13.95
CA LEU A 122 -22.72 5.65 -12.61
C LEU A 122 -21.74 6.83 -12.63
N LEU A 123 -21.09 7.13 -13.76
CA LEU A 123 -20.12 8.23 -13.86
C LEU A 123 -20.68 9.60 -13.40
N PRO A 124 -21.91 10.00 -13.73
CA PRO A 124 -22.47 11.28 -13.25
C PRO A 124 -22.61 11.33 -11.73
N PHE A 125 -22.99 10.21 -11.09
CA PHE A 125 -23.16 10.11 -9.64
C PHE A 125 -21.81 10.15 -8.92
N LEU A 126 -20.79 9.51 -9.48
CA LEU A 126 -19.42 9.54 -8.93
C LEU A 126 -18.78 10.94 -9.08
N THR A 127 -19.00 11.62 -10.19
CA THR A 127 -18.33 12.90 -10.49
C THR A 127 -18.93 14.09 -9.75
N ARG A 128 -20.23 14.06 -9.44
CA ARG A 128 -20.89 15.10 -8.63
C ARG A 128 -20.38 15.13 -7.19
N GLY A 129 -20.08 13.96 -6.62
CA GLY A 129 -19.50 13.83 -5.28
C GLY A 129 -20.45 14.15 -4.13
N ASP A 130 -21.73 14.38 -4.41
CA ASP A 130 -22.79 14.58 -3.42
C ASP A 130 -23.14 13.30 -2.64
N ASN A 131 -22.82 12.14 -3.21
CA ASN A 131 -23.08 10.82 -2.61
C ASN A 131 -21.86 10.21 -1.89
N ASP A 132 -20.76 10.96 -1.68
CA ASP A 132 -19.52 10.44 -1.09
C ASP A 132 -19.75 9.81 0.31
N ALA A 133 -20.69 10.35 1.10
CA ALA A 133 -21.04 9.80 2.41
C ALA A 133 -21.76 8.45 2.29
N ASP A 134 -22.78 8.37 1.43
CA ASP A 134 -23.55 7.15 1.19
C ASP A 134 -22.69 6.04 0.58
N ILE A 135 -21.78 6.38 -0.34
CA ILE A 135 -20.85 5.41 -0.94
C ILE A 135 -19.88 4.88 0.13
N ALA A 136 -19.36 5.76 1.00
CA ALA A 136 -18.48 5.34 2.09
C ALA A 136 -19.22 4.40 3.08
N ASP A 137 -20.48 4.71 3.40
CA ASP A 137 -21.31 3.87 4.27
C ASP A 137 -21.67 2.54 3.61
N ALA A 138 -22.01 2.54 2.32
CA ALA A 138 -22.23 1.32 1.53
C ALA A 138 -20.97 0.43 1.52
N LEU A 139 -19.79 1.00 1.28
CA LEU A 139 -18.52 0.26 1.32
C LEU A 139 -18.28 -0.41 2.67
N TRP A 140 -18.52 0.34 3.75
CA TRP A 140 -18.34 -0.16 5.10
C TRP A 140 -19.33 -1.29 5.44
N ARG A 141 -20.61 -1.11 5.10
CA ARG A 141 -21.68 -2.10 5.33
C ARG A 141 -21.44 -3.38 4.53
N LEU A 142 -21.15 -3.27 3.24
CA LEU A 142 -20.82 -4.41 2.38
C LEU A 142 -19.61 -5.17 2.94
N GLY A 143 -18.55 -4.45 3.32
CA GLY A 143 -17.33 -5.06 3.89
C GLY A 143 -17.50 -5.65 5.29
N THR A 144 -18.61 -5.38 5.98
CA THR A 144 -18.93 -5.94 7.30
C THR A 144 -20.12 -6.90 7.28
N GLY A 145 -20.68 -7.19 6.09
CA GLY A 145 -21.86 -8.04 5.94
C GLY A 145 -23.14 -7.43 6.53
N ARG A 146 -23.20 -6.11 6.70
CA ARG A 146 -24.39 -5.40 7.21
C ARG A 146 -25.33 -5.01 6.07
N SER A 147 -26.61 -4.85 6.39
CA SER A 147 -27.62 -4.44 5.41
C SER A 147 -27.34 -3.03 4.86
N VAL A 148 -27.50 -2.88 3.55
CA VAL A 148 -27.43 -1.60 2.83
C VAL A 148 -28.79 -0.91 2.70
N ASP A 149 -29.81 -1.39 3.40
CA ASP A 149 -31.14 -0.78 3.39
C ASP A 149 -31.08 0.71 3.76
N GLY A 150 -31.88 1.50 3.05
CA GLY A 150 -31.95 2.96 3.18
C GLY A 150 -30.91 3.73 2.37
N LEU A 151 -29.92 3.08 1.76
CA LEU A 151 -28.97 3.71 0.85
C LEU A 151 -29.49 3.74 -0.59
N SER A 152 -29.10 4.75 -1.35
CA SER A 152 -29.49 4.86 -2.76
C SER A 152 -28.84 3.75 -3.59
N LYS A 153 -29.57 3.22 -4.58
CA LYS A 153 -29.04 2.19 -5.50
C LYS A 153 -27.72 2.61 -6.15
N PRO A 154 -27.54 3.84 -6.68
CA PRO A 154 -26.26 4.27 -7.22
C PRO A 154 -25.11 4.20 -6.22
N ALA A 155 -25.33 4.56 -4.94
CA ALA A 155 -24.26 4.50 -3.94
C ALA A 155 -23.82 3.06 -3.66
N VAL A 156 -24.77 2.12 -3.57
CA VAL A 156 -24.50 0.69 -3.37
C VAL A 156 -23.79 0.08 -4.59
N ASP A 157 -24.24 0.41 -5.80
CA ASP A 157 -23.63 -0.10 -7.04
C ASP A 157 -22.20 0.45 -7.22
N ILE A 158 -21.96 1.73 -6.92
CA ILE A 158 -20.61 2.32 -6.91
C ILE A 158 -19.71 1.61 -5.89
N ALA A 159 -20.18 1.45 -4.65
CA ALA A 159 -19.43 0.78 -3.60
C ALA A 159 -19.07 -0.67 -3.98
N THR A 160 -19.99 -1.39 -4.61
CA THR A 160 -19.77 -2.76 -5.09
C THR A 160 -18.64 -2.81 -6.13
N ILE A 161 -18.66 -1.91 -7.11
CA ILE A 161 -17.61 -1.84 -8.13
C ILE A 161 -16.29 -1.40 -7.50
N MET A 162 -16.30 -0.46 -6.55
CA MET A 162 -15.09 -0.08 -5.81
C MET A 162 -14.46 -1.27 -5.06
N GLN A 163 -15.26 -2.13 -4.40
CA GLN A 163 -14.76 -3.34 -3.73
C GLN A 163 -14.13 -4.35 -4.69
N LYS A 164 -14.68 -4.50 -5.90
CA LYS A 164 -14.10 -5.33 -6.96
C LYS A 164 -12.64 -4.92 -7.24
N TYR A 165 -12.39 -3.62 -7.48
CA TYR A 165 -11.04 -3.14 -7.78
C TYR A 165 -10.13 -3.11 -6.54
N GLN A 166 -10.65 -2.89 -5.34
CA GLN A 166 -9.87 -3.05 -4.10
C GLN A 166 -9.41 -4.49 -3.90
N THR A 167 -10.28 -5.45 -4.18
CA THR A 167 -9.96 -6.88 -4.10
C THR A 167 -8.93 -7.27 -5.15
N ALA A 168 -9.09 -6.79 -6.39
CA ALA A 168 -8.13 -7.04 -7.47
C ALA A 168 -6.73 -6.49 -7.12
N THR A 169 -6.65 -5.23 -6.70
CA THR A 169 -5.37 -4.60 -6.32
C THR A 169 -4.70 -5.28 -5.13
N ARG A 170 -5.47 -5.65 -4.10
CA ARG A 170 -4.99 -6.42 -2.94
C ARG A 170 -4.43 -7.78 -3.36
N THR A 171 -5.17 -8.50 -4.20
CA THR A 171 -4.79 -9.83 -4.69
C THR A 171 -3.49 -9.77 -5.47
N ASP A 172 -3.36 -8.79 -6.36
CA ASP A 172 -2.16 -8.63 -7.18
C ASP A 172 -0.93 -8.20 -6.37
N ALA A 173 -1.11 -7.32 -5.37
CA ALA A 173 -0.05 -6.99 -4.43
C ALA A 173 0.40 -8.21 -3.62
N ASN A 174 -0.54 -9.04 -3.15
CA ASN A 174 -0.24 -10.25 -2.39
C ASN A 174 0.48 -11.30 -3.23
N ARG A 175 0.11 -11.45 -4.51
CA ARG A 175 0.83 -12.27 -5.49
C ARG A 175 2.25 -11.77 -5.70
N ALA A 176 2.47 -10.46 -5.70
CA ALA A 176 3.79 -9.83 -5.84
C ALA A 176 4.66 -9.89 -4.57
N GLY A 177 4.12 -10.37 -3.44
CA GLY A 177 4.86 -10.62 -2.20
C GLY A 177 4.44 -9.78 -1.00
N ALA A 178 3.38 -8.97 -1.14
CA ALA A 178 2.70 -8.41 0.02
C ALA A 178 1.89 -9.47 0.80
N PHE A 179 1.43 -9.08 1.97
CA PHE A 179 0.54 -9.83 2.85
C PHE A 179 -0.53 -8.90 3.42
N ILE A 180 -1.32 -8.30 2.53
CA ILE A 180 -2.44 -7.43 2.86
C ILE A 180 -3.63 -8.30 3.24
N ARG A 181 -4.00 -8.26 4.52
CA ARG A 181 -5.19 -8.93 5.05
C ARG A 181 -6.46 -8.27 4.53
N ASP A 182 -7.54 -9.02 4.56
CA ASP A 182 -8.86 -8.42 4.37
C ASP A 182 -9.24 -7.65 5.63
N LEU A 183 -9.82 -6.46 5.45
CA LEU A 183 -10.19 -5.60 6.56
C LEU A 183 -11.69 -5.32 6.49
N PRO A 184 -12.50 -5.90 7.39
CA PRO A 184 -13.93 -5.66 7.42
C PRO A 184 -14.24 -4.17 7.57
N GLY A 185 -15.05 -3.67 6.64
CA GLY A 185 -15.42 -2.25 6.55
C GLY A 185 -14.33 -1.36 5.97
N TYR A 186 -13.40 -1.90 5.17
CA TYR A 186 -12.46 -1.10 4.40
C TYR A 186 -13.23 -0.15 3.46
N ILE A 187 -12.95 1.15 3.55
CA ILE A 187 -13.53 2.17 2.66
C ILE A 187 -12.52 2.53 1.58
N VAL A 188 -11.51 3.32 1.91
CA VAL A 188 -10.38 3.68 1.04
C VAL A 188 -9.14 3.91 1.89
N ARG A 189 -7.95 3.92 1.27
CA ARG A 189 -6.73 4.28 1.98
C ARG A 189 -6.93 5.63 2.67
N GLN A 190 -6.76 5.67 3.99
CA GLN A 190 -6.93 6.90 4.75
C GLN A 190 -5.85 7.89 4.33
N SER A 191 -6.27 9.13 4.12
CA SER A 191 -5.39 10.25 3.86
C SER A 191 -5.57 11.27 4.98
N HIS A 192 -4.50 12.02 5.27
CA HIS A 192 -4.46 12.96 6.36
C HIS A 192 -3.78 14.24 5.87
N ASP A 193 -4.39 15.39 6.15
CA ASP A 193 -3.85 16.70 5.84
C ASP A 193 -3.08 17.22 7.06
N PRO A 194 -1.73 17.20 7.03
CA PRO A 194 -0.93 17.58 8.18
C PRO A 194 -1.16 19.04 8.60
N TYR A 195 -1.51 19.93 7.67
CA TYR A 195 -1.77 21.34 7.99
C TYR A 195 -3.11 21.54 8.68
N LYS A 196 -4.14 20.77 8.30
CA LYS A 196 -5.43 20.79 9.02
C LYS A 196 -5.27 20.22 10.43
N LEU A 197 -4.52 19.13 10.56
CA LEU A 197 -4.21 18.52 11.85
C LEU A 197 -3.43 19.48 12.75
N GLU A 198 -2.33 20.05 12.24
CA GLU A 198 -1.50 21.02 12.96
C GLU A 198 -2.31 22.22 13.44
N ARG A 199 -3.20 22.76 12.59
CA ARG A 199 -4.06 23.89 12.93
C ARG A 199 -5.07 23.58 14.04
N ALA A 200 -5.66 22.39 14.03
CA ALA A 200 -6.59 21.97 15.08
C ALA A 200 -5.85 21.71 16.40
N GLY A 201 -4.64 21.17 16.34
CA GLY A 201 -3.91 20.72 17.51
C GLY A 201 -4.44 19.39 18.06
N PHE A 202 -3.64 18.74 18.89
CA PHE A 202 -3.95 17.40 19.41
C PHE A 202 -5.27 17.36 20.19
N ALA A 203 -5.53 18.34 21.06
CA ALA A 203 -6.70 18.32 21.94
C ALA A 203 -8.01 18.35 21.14
N GLN A 204 -8.15 19.30 20.21
CA GLN A 204 -9.32 19.40 19.35
C GLN A 204 -9.47 18.16 18.47
N TRP A 205 -8.38 17.72 17.83
CA TRP A 205 -8.40 16.53 16.99
C TRP A 205 -8.86 15.29 17.77
N ARG A 206 -8.29 15.04 18.96
CA ARG A 206 -8.69 13.93 19.84
C ARG A 206 -10.18 13.99 20.15
N ASP A 207 -10.69 15.14 20.57
CA ASP A 207 -12.07 15.29 21.01
C ASP A 207 -13.06 15.08 19.87
N GLU A 208 -12.74 15.58 18.67
CA GLU A 208 -13.58 15.41 17.48
C GLU A 208 -13.61 13.97 16.96
N ILE A 209 -12.52 13.23 17.05
CA ILE A 209 -12.44 11.88 16.47
C ILE A 209 -12.83 10.77 17.44
N SER A 210 -12.73 11.00 18.76
CA SER A 210 -12.95 9.94 19.76
C SER A 210 -14.34 9.30 19.62
N GLY A 211 -15.34 10.11 19.25
CA GLY A 211 -16.70 9.63 18.96
C GLY A 211 -16.86 8.89 17.63
N LEU A 212 -15.89 8.99 16.71
CA LEU A 212 -15.92 8.42 15.36
C LEU A 212 -15.18 7.07 15.27
N LEU A 213 -14.30 6.79 16.24
CA LEU A 213 -13.46 5.60 16.26
C LEU A 213 -14.22 4.38 16.80
N ASP A 214 -14.00 3.26 16.14
CA ASP A 214 -14.43 1.93 16.55
C ASP A 214 -13.50 1.39 17.64
N GLU A 215 -14.03 0.57 18.56
CA GLU A 215 -13.28 -0.04 19.65
C GLU A 215 -12.12 -0.91 19.16
N ARG A 216 -12.19 -1.44 17.93
CA ARG A 216 -11.07 -2.11 17.24
C ARG A 216 -9.79 -1.29 17.22
N THR A 217 -9.89 0.04 17.19
CA THR A 217 -8.74 0.96 17.28
C THR A 217 -7.95 0.79 18.57
N PHE A 218 -8.61 0.34 19.65
CA PHE A 218 -8.07 0.32 21.00
C PHE A 218 -7.87 -1.10 21.56
N GLU A 219 -8.11 -2.16 20.78
CA GLU A 219 -8.08 -3.56 21.23
C GLU A 219 -6.74 -3.95 21.91
N SER A 220 -5.63 -3.35 21.48
CA SER A 220 -4.29 -3.58 22.07
C SER A 220 -3.70 -2.32 22.71
N VAL A 221 -4.55 -1.36 23.10
CA VAL A 221 -4.13 -0.05 23.61
C VAL A 221 -4.48 0.09 25.09
N THR A 222 -3.45 0.19 25.94
CA THR A 222 -3.62 0.40 27.38
C THR A 222 -3.98 1.84 27.72
N ASP A 223 -3.31 2.82 27.08
CA ASP A 223 -3.60 4.25 27.23
C ASP A 223 -4.05 4.83 25.88
N ARG A 224 -5.36 5.10 25.78
CA ARG A 224 -5.96 5.66 24.56
C ARG A 224 -5.43 7.06 24.25
N SER A 225 -5.17 7.88 25.28
CA SER A 225 -4.72 9.26 25.09
C SER A 225 -3.29 9.29 24.55
N GLU A 226 -2.40 8.49 25.15
CA GLU A 226 -1.02 8.35 24.70
C GLU A 226 -0.97 7.79 23.27
N PHE A 227 -1.74 6.74 22.97
CA PHE A 227 -1.83 6.17 21.62
C PHE A 227 -2.27 7.21 20.59
N LEU A 228 -3.32 7.97 20.88
CA LEU A 228 -3.81 9.02 19.98
C LEU A 228 -2.79 10.15 19.82
N LEU A 229 -2.02 10.49 20.87
CA LEU A 229 -0.95 11.49 20.78
C LEU A 229 0.17 11.02 19.85
N VAL A 230 0.59 9.75 19.97
CA VAL A 230 1.59 9.14 19.07
C VAL A 230 1.08 9.12 17.62
N ALA A 231 -0.18 8.71 17.42
CA ALA A 231 -0.81 8.71 16.11
C ALA A 231 -0.83 10.14 15.51
N TYR A 232 -1.31 11.13 16.27
CA TYR A 232 -1.34 12.54 15.86
C TYR A 232 0.05 13.03 15.44
N ASN A 233 1.06 12.82 16.28
CA ASN A 233 2.43 13.24 15.99
C ASN A 233 2.97 12.59 14.71
N GLY A 234 2.68 11.30 14.49
CA GLY A 234 3.06 10.60 13.25
C GLY A 234 2.35 11.11 12.01
N LEU A 235 1.07 11.47 12.13
CA LEU A 235 0.28 12.05 11.04
C LEU A 235 0.74 13.46 10.66
N VAL A 236 1.06 14.31 11.64
CA VAL A 236 1.53 15.69 11.40
C VAL A 236 2.96 15.70 10.87
N SER A 237 3.87 14.96 11.48
CA SER A 237 5.29 14.97 11.11
C SER A 237 5.60 14.16 9.85
N GLY A 238 4.72 13.25 9.44
CA GLY A 238 5.01 12.23 8.43
C GLY A 238 6.04 11.18 8.88
N VAL A 239 6.52 11.27 10.12
CA VAL A 239 7.44 10.31 10.73
C VAL A 239 6.61 9.34 11.56
N HIS A 240 6.34 8.17 10.98
CA HIS A 240 5.68 7.10 11.72
C HIS A 240 6.65 6.52 12.76
N LEU A 241 6.52 6.98 14.02
CA LEU A 241 7.09 6.28 15.16
C LEU A 241 6.45 4.89 15.22
N LYS A 242 7.24 3.86 15.55
CA LYS A 242 6.69 2.52 15.76
C LYS A 242 5.74 2.58 16.95
N ALA A 243 4.45 2.81 16.70
CA ALA A 243 3.43 2.51 17.68
C ALA A 243 3.50 1.00 17.93
N SER A 244 3.65 0.62 19.20
CA SER A 244 3.88 -0.73 19.70
C SER A 244 2.76 -1.69 19.33
N THR A 245 2.67 -2.07 18.07
CA THR A 245 1.87 -3.20 17.61
C THR A 245 2.82 -4.40 17.53
N PRO A 246 2.67 -5.39 18.42
CA PRO A 246 3.53 -6.57 18.49
C PRO A 246 3.17 -7.56 17.38
N GLU A 247 3.17 -7.10 16.13
CA GLU A 247 3.03 -8.01 15.00
C GLU A 247 4.41 -8.53 14.62
N ALA A 248 4.60 -9.84 14.81
CA ALA A 248 5.69 -10.59 14.19
C ALA A 248 5.59 -10.46 12.66
N SER A 249 6.17 -9.39 12.11
CA SER A 249 6.11 -9.16 10.67
C SER A 249 7.05 -10.17 10.01
N GLY A 250 6.53 -11.06 9.15
CA GLY A 250 7.34 -11.94 8.29
C GLY A 250 8.21 -11.21 7.25
N PHE A 251 8.44 -9.90 7.43
CA PHE A 251 9.19 -9.04 6.54
C PHE A 251 10.46 -8.55 7.24
N LYS A 252 11.62 -8.89 6.67
CA LYS A 252 12.94 -8.42 7.15
C LYS A 252 13.50 -7.26 6.32
N GLY A 253 14.41 -6.52 6.95
CA GLY A 253 15.17 -5.42 6.37
C GLY A 253 14.52 -4.04 6.51
N PRO A 254 15.32 -2.96 6.56
CA PRO A 254 14.80 -1.60 6.56
C PRO A 254 14.02 -1.33 5.26
N ARG A 255 12.98 -0.49 5.35
CA ARG A 255 12.21 0.05 4.21
C ARG A 255 11.59 -1.00 3.28
N ASN A 256 11.33 -2.22 3.77
CA ASN A 256 10.66 -3.27 3.00
C ASN A 256 9.28 -2.80 2.49
N LEU A 257 9.13 -2.68 1.17
CA LEU A 257 7.89 -2.18 0.57
C LEU A 257 6.71 -3.10 0.85
N ALA A 258 6.90 -4.42 0.73
CA ALA A 258 5.86 -5.39 1.00
C ALA A 258 5.36 -5.26 2.45
N LYS A 259 6.26 -5.05 3.43
CA LYS A 259 5.88 -4.71 4.81
C LYS A 259 5.03 -3.45 4.87
N LYS A 260 5.48 -2.39 4.22
CA LYS A 260 4.82 -1.08 4.24
C LYS A 260 3.39 -1.14 3.67
N VAL A 261 3.19 -1.86 2.55
CA VAL A 261 1.86 -1.98 1.95
C VAL A 261 0.95 -2.96 2.70
N SER A 262 1.53 -3.86 3.48
CA SER A 262 0.79 -4.84 4.31
C SER A 262 0.47 -4.33 5.70
N ALA A 263 0.92 -3.11 6.05
CA ALA A 263 0.66 -2.52 7.35
C ALA A 263 -0.84 -2.34 7.55
N GLU A 264 -1.34 -2.78 8.71
CA GLU A 264 -2.73 -2.59 9.08
C GLU A 264 -3.05 -1.14 9.37
N ARG A 265 -4.33 -0.80 9.27
CA ARG A 265 -4.80 0.54 9.65
C ARG A 265 -4.77 0.67 11.16
N VAL A 266 -4.30 1.81 11.62
CA VAL A 266 -4.24 2.12 13.05
C VAL A 266 -5.58 2.69 13.53
N LEU A 267 -6.25 3.50 12.71
CA LEU A 267 -7.55 4.11 13.06
C LEU A 267 -8.68 3.34 12.36
N HIS A 268 -9.55 2.71 13.13
CA HIS A 268 -10.77 2.08 12.64
C HIS A 268 -11.97 2.97 12.96
N PHE A 269 -12.81 3.26 11.96
CA PHE A 269 -14.02 4.07 12.15
C PHE A 269 -15.24 3.17 12.38
N LYS A 270 -16.19 3.68 13.17
CA LYS A 270 -17.43 2.96 13.53
C LYS A 270 -18.25 2.57 12.32
N ASP A 271 -18.28 3.44 11.32
CA ASP A 271 -19.03 3.28 10.08
C ASP A 271 -18.46 4.19 8.97
N GLY A 272 -19.06 4.14 7.79
CA GLY A 272 -18.63 4.96 6.67
C GLY A 272 -18.94 6.44 6.83
N LEU A 273 -19.98 6.79 7.59
CA LEU A 273 -20.32 8.18 7.90
C LEU A 273 -19.28 8.83 8.83
N SER A 274 -18.83 8.08 9.84
CA SER A 274 -17.77 8.48 10.77
C SER A 274 -16.45 8.68 10.05
N TRP A 275 -16.11 7.78 9.12
CA TRP A 275 -14.97 7.97 8.23
C TRP A 275 -15.13 9.21 7.35
N HIS A 276 -16.31 9.43 6.76
CA HIS A 276 -16.56 10.57 5.88
C HIS A 276 -16.44 11.90 6.64
N GLN A 277 -16.99 11.96 7.86
CA GLN A 277 -16.86 13.12 8.75
C GLN A 277 -15.40 13.41 9.07
N TYR A 278 -14.62 12.38 9.44
CA TYR A 278 -13.18 12.52 9.66
C TYR A 278 -12.47 13.02 8.39
N ASN A 279 -12.73 12.41 7.23
CA ASN A 279 -12.06 12.75 5.99
C ASN A 279 -12.36 14.20 5.55
N LYS A 280 -13.59 14.67 5.80
CA LYS A 280 -13.97 16.07 5.54
C LYS A 280 -13.16 17.05 6.40
N ALA A 281 -12.99 16.74 7.69
CA ALA A 281 -12.27 17.59 8.64
C ALA A 281 -10.74 17.52 8.45
N TYR A 282 -10.18 16.32 8.31
CA TYR A 282 -8.75 16.04 8.45
C TYR A 282 -8.13 15.28 7.27
N GLY A 283 -8.92 14.84 6.30
CA GLY A 283 -8.44 14.14 5.12
C GLY A 283 -7.91 15.06 4.03
N THR A 284 -7.19 14.45 3.08
CA THR A 284 -6.82 15.09 1.81
C THR A 284 -7.74 14.60 0.69
N GLY A 285 -8.50 15.53 0.13
CA GLY A 285 -9.43 15.26 -0.96
C GLY A 285 -10.71 14.53 -0.55
N SER A 286 -11.48 14.21 -1.58
CA SER A 286 -12.77 13.50 -1.59
C SER A 286 -12.61 11.98 -1.62
N LEU A 287 -13.71 11.24 -1.46
CA LEU A 287 -13.70 9.77 -1.53
C LEU A 287 -13.13 9.26 -2.87
N ARG A 288 -13.56 9.87 -3.98
CA ARG A 288 -13.08 9.58 -5.34
C ARG A 288 -11.58 9.85 -5.51
N GLU A 289 -11.07 10.94 -4.92
CA GLU A 289 -9.64 11.28 -4.93
C GLU A 289 -8.83 10.22 -4.21
N ALA A 290 -9.25 9.87 -3.01
CA ALA A 290 -8.60 8.85 -2.19
C ALA A 290 -8.66 7.46 -2.87
N PHE A 291 -9.78 7.12 -3.49
CA PHE A 291 -9.94 5.84 -4.19
C PHE A 291 -9.04 5.74 -5.42
N LEU A 292 -9.13 6.70 -6.35
CA LEU A 292 -8.34 6.69 -7.59
C LEU A 292 -6.85 6.83 -7.32
N GLY A 293 -6.46 7.67 -6.34
CA GLY A 293 -5.08 7.73 -5.86
C GLY A 293 -4.62 6.42 -5.23
N GLY A 294 -5.51 5.72 -4.53
CA GLY A 294 -5.26 4.37 -4.00
C GLY A 294 -4.99 3.34 -5.09
N LEU A 295 -5.78 3.34 -6.18
CA LEU A 295 -5.55 2.45 -7.33
C LEU A 295 -4.22 2.73 -8.03
N ASP A 296 -3.89 4.00 -8.26
CA ASP A 296 -2.61 4.39 -8.84
C ASP A 296 -1.43 3.96 -7.96
N GLN A 297 -1.51 4.22 -6.65
CA GLN A 297 -0.45 3.82 -5.72
C GLN A 297 -0.33 2.29 -5.64
N ALA A 298 -1.44 1.55 -5.69
CA ALA A 298 -1.43 0.10 -5.72
C ALA A 298 -0.76 -0.44 -6.99
N GLY A 299 -1.04 0.15 -8.16
CA GLY A 299 -0.36 -0.17 -9.42
C GLY A 299 1.15 0.09 -9.36
N GLN A 300 1.55 1.25 -8.84
CA GLN A 300 2.96 1.61 -8.66
C GLN A 300 3.70 0.66 -7.71
N ASN A 301 3.13 0.36 -6.55
CA ASN A 301 3.76 -0.53 -5.58
C ASN A 301 3.84 -1.97 -6.10
N THR A 302 2.76 -2.46 -6.71
CA THR A 302 2.70 -3.82 -7.26
C THR A 302 3.67 -3.99 -8.42
N GLY A 303 3.74 -3.04 -9.34
CA GLY A 303 4.69 -3.08 -10.46
C GLY A 303 6.14 -3.10 -9.99
N LEU A 304 6.46 -2.32 -8.95
CA LEU A 304 7.79 -2.32 -8.35
C LEU A 304 8.12 -3.69 -7.72
N MET A 305 7.19 -4.26 -6.95
CA MET A 305 7.37 -5.58 -6.34
C MET A 305 7.45 -6.72 -7.36
N ARG A 306 6.65 -6.67 -8.43
CA ARG A 306 6.69 -7.66 -9.51
C ARG A 306 8.03 -7.69 -10.22
N ARG A 307 8.74 -6.57 -10.30
CA ARG A 307 10.01 -6.46 -11.04
C ARG A 307 11.23 -6.65 -10.15
N LEU A 308 11.21 -6.11 -8.94
CA LEU A 308 12.36 -6.06 -8.04
C LEU A 308 12.21 -6.91 -6.77
N GLY A 309 11.04 -7.50 -6.53
CA GLY A 309 10.76 -8.29 -5.33
C GLY A 309 10.18 -7.46 -4.18
N THR A 310 10.01 -8.09 -3.03
CA THR A 310 9.28 -7.54 -1.87
C THR A 310 10.01 -6.39 -1.19
N ASN A 311 11.34 -6.33 -1.33
CA ASN A 311 12.16 -5.21 -0.88
C ASN A 311 12.96 -4.63 -2.06
N PRO A 312 12.34 -3.76 -2.88
CA PRO A 312 12.94 -3.28 -4.13
C PRO A 312 14.28 -2.57 -3.97
N GLU A 313 14.43 -1.68 -2.99
CA GLU A 313 15.67 -0.93 -2.73
C GLU A 313 16.81 -1.89 -2.35
N SER A 314 16.58 -2.75 -1.36
CA SER A 314 17.58 -3.73 -0.94
C SER A 314 17.95 -4.71 -2.06
N ASN A 315 16.97 -5.18 -2.83
CA ASN A 315 17.25 -6.12 -3.91
C ASN A 315 17.96 -5.45 -5.09
N TRP A 316 17.63 -4.19 -5.39
CA TRP A 316 18.33 -3.37 -6.38
C TRP A 316 19.81 -3.19 -6.02
N GLU A 317 20.11 -2.79 -4.78
CA GLU A 317 21.50 -2.67 -4.33
C GLU A 317 22.25 -4.01 -4.41
N ALA A 318 21.61 -5.12 -4.04
CA ALA A 318 22.22 -6.45 -4.16
C ALA A 318 22.49 -6.85 -5.62
N ILE A 319 21.63 -6.46 -6.56
CA ILE A 319 21.84 -6.65 -8.01
C ILE A 319 23.06 -5.85 -8.48
N LEU A 320 23.14 -4.57 -8.08
CA LEU A 320 24.27 -3.71 -8.42
C LEU A 320 25.58 -4.25 -7.85
N ASP A 321 25.58 -4.74 -6.61
CA ASP A 321 26.75 -5.37 -5.98
C ASP A 321 27.18 -6.63 -6.72
N GLU A 322 26.24 -7.46 -7.18
CA GLU A 322 26.55 -8.66 -7.95
C GLU A 322 27.16 -8.32 -9.32
N LEU A 323 26.58 -7.37 -10.05
CA LEU A 323 27.12 -6.91 -11.34
C LEU A 323 28.46 -6.20 -11.19
N GLN A 324 28.69 -5.51 -10.07
CA GLN A 324 29.97 -4.88 -9.78
C GLN A 324 31.10 -5.91 -9.66
N ARG A 325 30.82 -7.11 -9.13
CA ARG A 325 31.83 -8.18 -9.02
C ARG A 325 32.34 -8.64 -10.38
N ASP A 326 31.49 -8.60 -11.41
CA ASP A 326 31.85 -8.95 -12.78
C ASP A 326 32.86 -7.96 -13.42
N LEU A 327 33.11 -6.82 -12.77
CA LEU A 327 33.99 -5.75 -13.25
C LEU A 327 35.30 -5.62 -12.43
N MET A 328 35.56 -6.51 -11.45
CA MET A 328 36.69 -6.36 -10.52
C MET A 328 38.07 -6.38 -11.19
N ASP A 329 38.21 -7.08 -12.31
CA ASP A 329 39.41 -7.14 -13.15
C ASP A 329 39.48 -6.03 -14.20
N LYS A 330 38.46 -5.15 -14.27
CA LYS A 330 38.31 -4.08 -15.27
C LYS A 330 38.22 -2.70 -14.60
N PRO A 331 39.34 -2.11 -14.17
CA PRO A 331 39.32 -0.93 -13.29
C PRO A 331 38.66 0.32 -13.90
N VAL A 332 38.74 0.50 -15.23
CA VAL A 332 38.09 1.63 -15.92
C VAL A 332 36.57 1.45 -15.97
N GLU A 333 36.10 0.26 -16.34
CA GLU A 333 34.67 -0.08 -16.39
C GLU A 333 34.06 -0.05 -14.99
N MET A 334 34.76 -0.60 -13.99
CA MET A 334 34.38 -0.54 -12.58
C MET A 334 34.18 0.91 -12.11
N ARG A 335 35.14 1.79 -12.39
CA ARG A 335 35.05 3.20 -11.97
C ARG A 335 33.84 3.87 -12.60
N ARG A 336 33.59 3.64 -13.90
CA ARG A 336 32.44 4.18 -14.61
C ARG A 336 31.13 3.66 -14.01
N PHE A 337 31.02 2.35 -13.79
CA PHE A 337 29.84 1.73 -13.18
C PHE A 337 29.54 2.30 -11.79
N GLN A 338 30.57 2.54 -10.97
CA GLN A 338 30.39 3.18 -9.66
C GLN A 338 29.91 4.63 -9.76
N THR A 339 30.40 5.39 -10.74
CA THR A 339 29.90 6.74 -11.03
C THR A 339 28.43 6.70 -11.45
N ASP A 340 28.06 5.78 -12.35
CA ASP A 340 26.67 5.62 -12.82
C ASP A 340 25.73 5.22 -11.68
N ARG A 341 26.14 4.23 -10.85
CA ARG A 341 25.44 3.77 -9.65
C ARG A 341 25.13 4.91 -8.68
N ARG A 342 26.11 5.76 -8.39
CA ARG A 342 25.94 6.89 -7.45
C ARG A 342 25.23 8.10 -8.06
N GLY A 343 25.27 8.21 -9.39
CA GLY A 343 24.67 9.30 -10.15
C GLY A 343 23.29 8.92 -10.69
N TRP A 344 23.20 8.83 -12.00
CA TRP A 344 21.91 8.78 -12.69
C TRP A 344 21.13 7.47 -12.43
N LEU A 345 21.76 6.33 -12.17
CA LEU A 345 21.02 5.09 -11.82
C LEU A 345 20.26 5.25 -10.50
N LYS A 346 20.87 5.91 -9.51
CA LYS A 346 20.20 6.26 -8.25
C LYS A 346 19.03 7.21 -8.51
N THR A 347 19.20 8.20 -9.38
CA THR A 347 18.12 9.12 -9.77
C THR A 347 16.97 8.38 -10.47
N ARG A 348 17.27 7.49 -11.43
CA ARG A 348 16.25 6.67 -12.11
C ARG A 348 15.52 5.74 -11.15
N PHE A 349 16.24 5.14 -10.22
CA PHE A 349 15.63 4.33 -9.17
C PHE A 349 14.67 5.19 -8.31
N ALA A 350 15.12 6.37 -7.90
CA ALA A 350 14.32 7.32 -7.12
C ALA A 350 13.05 7.82 -7.85
N GLU A 351 13.10 7.90 -9.18
CA GLU A 351 11.94 8.26 -10.02
C GLU A 351 10.86 7.16 -10.00
N VAL A 352 11.27 5.88 -10.07
CA VAL A 352 10.37 4.73 -10.14
C VAL A 352 9.88 4.27 -8.77
N ASP A 353 10.72 4.34 -7.73
CA ASP A 353 10.32 4.00 -6.36
C ASP A 353 9.50 5.13 -5.69
N GLY A 354 9.50 6.32 -6.31
CA GLY A 354 8.73 7.48 -5.88
C GLY A 354 9.40 8.32 -4.79
N THR A 355 10.61 8.00 -4.36
CA THR A 355 11.36 8.79 -3.35
C THR A 355 11.71 10.19 -3.87
N ALA A 356 11.93 10.35 -5.18
CA ALA A 356 12.10 11.66 -5.82
C ALA A 356 10.86 12.56 -5.66
N ARG A 357 9.67 11.99 -5.44
CA ARG A 357 8.41 12.72 -5.31
C ARG A 357 8.08 13.11 -3.87
N LEU A 358 8.79 12.57 -2.88
CA LEU A 358 8.60 12.97 -1.48
C LEU A 358 9.15 14.37 -1.20
N ALA A 359 10.06 14.87 -2.04
CA ALA A 359 10.65 16.19 -1.92
C ALA A 359 9.85 17.32 -2.61
N VAL A 360 8.85 17.01 -3.43
CA VAL A 360 8.07 17.99 -4.21
C VAL A 360 6.62 17.53 -4.31
N ASN A 361 5.65 18.43 -4.09
CA ASN A 361 4.20 18.18 -3.94
C ASN A 361 3.46 17.63 -5.20
N GLN A 362 3.99 16.59 -5.85
CA GLN A 362 3.54 16.07 -7.16
C GLN A 362 2.47 14.97 -7.07
N GLN A 363 2.30 14.31 -5.92
CA GLN A 363 1.27 13.27 -5.73
C GLN A 363 -0.14 13.85 -5.90
N ALA A 364 -0.40 15.04 -5.35
CA ALA A 364 -1.66 15.77 -5.54
C ALA A 364 -1.92 16.11 -7.02
N ALA A 365 -0.88 16.48 -7.78
CA ALA A 365 -1.01 16.84 -9.19
C ALA A 365 -1.46 15.67 -10.09
N ARG A 366 -1.04 14.43 -9.78
CA ARG A 366 -1.44 13.22 -10.53
C ARG A 366 -2.86 12.78 -10.23
N VAL A 367 -3.27 12.79 -8.96
CA VAL A 367 -4.67 12.49 -8.57
C VAL A 367 -5.62 13.50 -9.21
N ALA A 368 -5.27 14.79 -9.14
CA ALA A 368 -6.03 15.83 -9.81
C ALA A 368 -6.07 15.65 -11.34
N SER A 369 -5.01 15.11 -11.95
CA SER A 369 -5.00 14.78 -13.39
C SER A 369 -5.94 13.63 -13.73
N ASN A 370 -5.98 12.56 -12.92
CA ASN A 370 -6.90 11.45 -13.14
C ASN A 370 -8.36 11.90 -13.03
N ILE A 371 -8.68 12.77 -12.07
CA ILE A 371 -10.04 13.30 -11.93
C ILE A 371 -10.41 14.25 -13.05
N ARG A 372 -9.48 15.12 -13.47
CA ARG A 372 -9.70 15.94 -14.65
C ARG A 372 -9.93 15.07 -15.89
N ALA A 373 -9.25 13.94 -16.02
CA ALA A 373 -9.50 12.99 -17.09
C ALA A 373 -10.92 12.39 -16.99
N VAL A 374 -11.35 11.93 -15.81
CA VAL A 374 -12.73 11.43 -15.58
C VAL A 374 -13.78 12.50 -15.88
N GLN A 375 -13.60 13.71 -15.37
CA GLN A 375 -14.49 14.84 -15.62
C GLN A 375 -14.53 15.22 -17.11
N SER A 376 -13.39 15.10 -17.81
CA SER A 376 -13.34 15.33 -19.26
C SER A 376 -14.08 14.23 -20.02
N MET A 377 -13.92 12.95 -19.63
CA MET A 377 -14.67 11.84 -20.23
C MET A 377 -16.18 11.96 -20.01
N ALA A 378 -16.61 12.30 -18.80
CA ALA A 378 -18.01 12.55 -18.49
C ALA A 378 -18.60 13.72 -19.29
N LYS A 379 -17.81 14.76 -19.58
CA LYS A 379 -18.21 15.90 -20.42
C LYS A 379 -18.19 15.60 -21.93
N LEU A 380 -17.38 14.63 -22.37
CA LEU A 380 -17.19 14.27 -23.78
C LEU A 380 -18.08 13.10 -24.24
N GLY A 381 -18.93 12.54 -23.37
CA GLY A 381 -19.92 11.54 -23.74
C GLY A 381 -19.37 10.14 -24.02
N GLY A 382 -18.35 9.68 -23.28
CA GLY A 382 -18.03 8.24 -23.21
C GLY A 382 -17.04 7.68 -24.23
N ALA A 383 -16.10 8.47 -24.74
CA ALA A 383 -15.02 7.93 -25.59
C ALA A 383 -13.94 7.25 -24.72
N VAL A 384 -14.13 5.97 -24.36
CA VAL A 384 -13.10 5.16 -23.68
C VAL A 384 -12.10 4.61 -24.69
N ILE A 385 -10.81 4.86 -24.47
CA ILE A 385 -9.73 4.17 -25.18
C ILE A 385 -9.78 2.69 -24.77
N SER A 386 -10.20 1.83 -25.70
CA SER A 386 -10.21 0.37 -25.52
C SER A 386 -8.78 -0.16 -25.33
N ALA A 387 -8.38 -0.41 -24.09
CA ALA A 387 -7.11 -1.06 -23.76
C ALA A 387 -7.17 -1.84 -22.44
N VAL A 388 -8.14 -2.75 -22.27
CA VAL A 388 -8.05 -3.80 -21.24
C VAL A 388 -8.68 -5.09 -21.76
N THR A 389 -7.86 -6.08 -22.09
CA THR A 389 -8.23 -7.50 -22.13
C THR A 389 -7.39 -8.20 -21.08
N ASP A 390 -8.04 -9.03 -20.25
CA ASP A 390 -7.56 -9.74 -19.05
C ASP A 390 -7.35 -8.93 -17.76
N LEU A 391 -8.44 -8.77 -17.01
CA LEU A 391 -8.42 -8.83 -15.56
C LEU A 391 -9.05 -10.16 -15.15
N PRO A 392 -8.38 -11.02 -14.37
CA PRO A 392 -8.99 -12.27 -13.90
C PRO A 392 -10.20 -11.95 -13.01
N VAL A 393 -11.31 -12.61 -13.31
CA VAL A 393 -12.59 -12.57 -12.56
C VAL A 393 -12.41 -13.11 -11.15
#